data_AF-A0A518HL96-F1
#
_entry.id   AF-A0A518HL96-F1
#
_cell.length_a   1.000
_cell.length_b   1.000
_cell.length_c   1.000
_cell.angle_alpha   90.00
_cell.angle_beta   90.00
_cell.angle_gamma   90.00
#
_symmetry.space_group_name_H-M   'P 1'
#
loop_
_entity.id
_entity.type
_entity.pdbx_description
1 polymer ?
#
loop_
_entity_poly.entity_id
_entity_poly.type
_entity_poly.pdbx_seq_one_letter_code
_entity_poly.pdbx_strand_id
1 'polypeptide(L)'
;MNDLDGQPPPLNPFAPTSHLGSVDFDEAASKSAEFSNLRIILSVIASVTASGGLFGVVLSAVAFGSILLFGGMSEFGTDVLPLVWAVAFATAAGLVIAGVASAILVPLVFLLSSSLKPSGSPHWDRRSINKFGAICGFLSGWIPAIFLTGSGISGVLVGLIPAGFAVVVAPLLLRRLLR
;
A
#
# COMPACT_ATOMS: atom_id res chain seq x y z
N MET A 1 66.41 -8.02 16.72
CA MET A 1 65.57 -8.74 15.75
C MET A 1 64.37 -7.84 15.52
N ASN A 2 64.25 -7.28 14.30
CA ASN A 2 63.24 -6.29 13.93
C ASN A 2 61.87 -6.96 13.87
N ASP A 3 60.92 -6.51 14.68
CA ASP A 3 59.49 -6.66 14.39
C ASP A 3 58.93 -5.27 14.12
N LEU A 4 58.87 -4.96 12.83
CA LEU A 4 58.19 -3.83 12.24
C LEU A 4 56.67 -4.04 12.28
N ASP A 5 55.96 -2.92 12.35
CA ASP A 5 54.60 -2.70 11.86
C ASP A 5 53.45 -3.40 12.60
N GLY A 6 52.81 -2.66 13.52
CA GLY A 6 51.39 -2.25 13.45
C GLY A 6 50.28 -3.21 12.99
N GLN A 7 50.53 -4.51 12.86
CA GLN A 7 49.57 -5.48 12.38
C GLN A 7 48.70 -5.94 13.56
N PRO A 8 47.36 -5.78 13.48
CA PRO A 8 46.49 -6.30 14.50
C PRO A 8 46.68 -7.83 14.60
N PRO A 9 46.66 -8.40 15.82
CA PRO A 9 46.90 -9.83 16.02
C PRO A 9 45.93 -10.66 15.18
N PRO A 10 46.36 -11.83 14.67
CA PRO A 10 45.52 -12.67 13.84
C PRO A 10 44.24 -13.06 14.58
N LEU A 11 43.09 -12.73 13.98
CA LEU A 11 41.77 -13.03 14.53
C LEU A 11 41.59 -14.54 14.69
N ASN A 12 41.31 -14.97 15.92
CA ASN A 12 41.03 -16.36 16.25
C ASN A 12 39.71 -16.80 15.59
N PRO A 13 39.70 -17.81 14.69
CA PRO A 13 38.50 -18.25 13.99
C PRO A 13 37.48 -18.97 14.89
N PHE A 14 37.83 -19.26 16.14
CA PHE A 14 36.94 -19.91 17.12
C PHE A 14 36.47 -18.97 18.24
N ALA A 15 36.84 -17.68 18.19
CA ALA A 15 36.31 -16.70 19.14
C ALA A 15 34.88 -16.28 18.71
N PRO A 16 33.88 -16.32 19.61
CA PRO A 16 32.58 -15.72 19.33
C PRO A 16 32.78 -14.22 19.13
N THR A 17 32.71 -13.73 17.89
CA THR A 17 32.91 -12.32 17.55
C THR A 17 31.68 -11.51 17.97
N SER A 18 31.63 -11.09 19.23
CA SER A 18 30.64 -10.11 19.71
C SER A 18 31.01 -8.66 19.41
N HIS A 19 32.12 -8.41 18.72
CA HIS A 19 32.64 -7.07 18.43
C HIS A 19 33.26 -6.97 17.03
N LEU A 20 32.52 -7.31 15.99
CA LEU A 20 32.87 -6.93 14.62
C LEU A 20 31.57 -6.59 13.85
N GLY A 21 31.48 -5.35 13.37
CA GLY A 21 30.71 -5.03 12.18
C GLY A 21 29.22 -4.73 12.37
N SER A 22 28.89 -3.61 13.00
CA SER A 22 27.66 -2.87 12.66
C SER A 22 27.66 -2.35 11.21
N VAL A 23 28.72 -2.61 10.45
CA VAL A 23 28.91 -2.21 9.05
C VAL A 23 28.17 -3.18 8.10
N ASP A 24 28.03 -4.47 8.44
CA ASP A 24 27.39 -5.44 7.54
C ASP A 24 25.86 -5.41 7.57
N PHE A 25 25.25 -4.85 8.63
CA PHE A 25 23.81 -4.58 8.63
C PHE A 25 23.46 -3.36 7.77
N ASP A 26 24.34 -2.35 7.73
CA ASP A 26 24.18 -1.20 6.84
C ASP A 26 24.52 -1.54 5.39
N GLU A 27 25.44 -2.46 5.12
CA GLU A 27 25.79 -2.87 3.74
C GLU A 27 24.80 -3.89 3.15
N ALA A 28 24.11 -4.67 3.99
CA ALA A 28 22.91 -5.42 3.57
C ALA A 28 21.67 -4.50 3.42
N ALA A 29 21.62 -3.38 4.15
CA ALA A 29 20.61 -2.33 3.99
C ALA A 29 20.91 -1.39 2.81
N SER A 30 22.16 -1.27 2.36
CA SER A 30 22.61 -0.38 1.26
C SER A 30 22.30 -0.91 -0.14
N LYS A 31 21.80 -2.15 -0.26
CA LYS A 31 20.97 -2.55 -1.41
C LYS A 31 19.56 -1.96 -1.34
N SER A 32 19.35 -0.90 -0.57
CA SER A 32 18.27 0.06 -0.75
C SER A 32 18.37 0.62 -2.16
N ALA A 33 17.69 -0.02 -3.11
CA ALA A 33 17.46 0.56 -4.42
C ALA A 33 16.94 1.98 -4.18
N GLU A 34 17.72 3.00 -4.54
CA GLU A 34 17.29 4.38 -4.44
C GLU A 34 16.03 4.53 -5.30
N PHE A 35 14.87 4.51 -4.64
CA PHE A 35 13.61 4.68 -5.33
C PHE A 35 13.46 6.17 -5.63
N SER A 36 13.50 6.52 -6.91
CA SER A 36 13.14 7.87 -7.36
C SER A 36 11.78 8.26 -6.79
N ASN A 37 11.66 9.48 -6.25
CA ASN A 37 10.43 10.01 -5.66
C ASN A 37 9.22 9.86 -6.59
N LEU A 38 9.43 10.08 -7.90
CA LEU A 38 8.39 9.92 -8.91
C LEU A 38 7.91 8.47 -9.02
N ARG A 39 8.84 7.51 -8.97
CA ARG A 39 8.51 6.07 -8.96
C ARG A 39 7.70 5.71 -7.72
N ILE A 40 8.03 6.26 -6.56
CA ILE A 40 7.27 6.04 -5.31
C ILE A 40 5.83 6.55 -5.47
N ILE A 41 5.67 7.81 -5.88
CA ILE A 41 4.35 8.45 -6.05
C ILE A 41 3.48 7.65 -7.03
N LEU A 42 4.01 7.33 -8.22
CA LEU A 42 3.26 6.58 -9.22
C LEU A 42 2.93 5.15 -8.75
N SER A 43 3.85 4.47 -8.07
CA SER A 43 3.60 3.12 -7.56
C SER A 43 2.52 3.10 -6.48
N VAL A 44 2.51 4.13 -5.62
CA VAL A 44 1.48 4.29 -4.59
C VAL A 44 0.13 4.59 -5.24
N ILE A 45 0.05 5.55 -6.16
CA ILE A 45 -1.18 5.85 -6.92
C ILE A 45 -1.71 4.57 -7.60
N ALA A 46 -0.85 3.84 -8.32
CA ALA A 46 -1.24 2.61 -9.00
C ALA A 46 -1.76 1.55 -8.01
N SER A 47 -1.07 1.37 -6.88
CA SER A 47 -1.48 0.39 -5.85
C SER A 47 -2.83 0.76 -5.19
N VAL A 48 -3.06 2.04 -4.89
CA VAL A 48 -4.29 2.52 -4.27
C VAL A 48 -5.44 2.44 -5.27
N THR A 49 -5.23 2.86 -6.51
CA THR A 49 -6.19 2.73 -7.61
C THR A 49 -6.61 1.27 -7.79
N ALA A 50 -5.64 0.37 -7.93
CA ALA A 50 -5.89 -1.05 -8.07
C ALA A 50 -6.62 -1.66 -6.85
N SER A 51 -6.32 -1.17 -5.64
CA SER A 51 -7.06 -1.59 -4.43
C SER A 51 -8.53 -1.17 -4.47
N GLY A 52 -8.85 0.00 -5.03
CA GLY A 52 -10.25 0.43 -5.23
C GLY A 52 -11.00 -0.44 -6.22
N GLY A 53 -10.35 -0.83 -7.33
CA GLY A 53 -10.92 -1.80 -8.28
C GLY A 53 -11.18 -3.17 -7.65
N LEU A 54 -10.20 -3.69 -6.90
CA LEU A 54 -10.34 -4.96 -6.17
C LEU A 54 -11.45 -4.91 -5.12
N PHE A 55 -11.62 -3.78 -4.44
CA PHE A 55 -12.71 -3.59 -3.50
C PHE A 55 -14.08 -3.69 -4.19
N GLY A 56 -14.22 -3.12 -5.39
CA GLY A 56 -15.40 -3.27 -6.23
C GLY A 56 -15.74 -4.73 -6.52
N VAL A 57 -14.74 -5.54 -6.90
CA VAL A 57 -14.91 -6.99 -7.12
C VAL A 57 -15.38 -7.70 -5.85
N VAL A 58 -14.76 -7.40 -4.70
CA VAL A 58 -15.13 -8.00 -3.42
C VAL A 58 -16.56 -7.64 -3.03
N LEU A 59 -16.96 -6.38 -3.18
CA LEU A 59 -18.33 -5.94 -2.92
C LEU A 59 -19.34 -6.65 -3.83
N SER A 60 -19.05 -6.79 -5.13
CA SER A 60 -19.92 -7.52 -6.03
C SER A 60 -20.05 -9.00 -5.65
N ALA A 61 -18.96 -9.63 -5.22
CA ALA A 61 -18.98 -11.02 -4.74
C ALA A 61 -19.81 -11.18 -3.46
N VAL A 62 -19.68 -10.25 -2.50
CA VAL A 62 -20.48 -10.25 -1.26
C VAL A 62 -21.96 -9.99 -1.55
N ALA A 63 -22.27 -9.03 -2.42
CA ALA A 63 -23.64 -8.73 -2.82
C ALA A 63 -24.27 -9.96 -3.50
N PHE A 64 -23.57 -10.55 -4.47
CA PHE A 64 -24.04 -11.75 -5.16
C PHE A 64 -24.23 -12.93 -4.21
N GLY A 65 -23.24 -13.21 -3.36
CA GLY A 65 -23.33 -14.27 -2.35
C GLY A 65 -24.49 -14.06 -1.39
N SER A 66 -24.76 -12.82 -0.99
CA SER A 66 -25.91 -12.48 -0.15
C SER A 66 -27.23 -12.77 -0.86
N ILE A 67 -27.37 -12.38 -2.13
CA ILE A 67 -28.60 -12.66 -2.89
C ILE A 67 -28.78 -14.17 -3.09
N LEU A 68 -27.71 -14.93 -3.36
CA LEU A 68 -27.79 -16.39 -3.45
C LEU A 68 -28.24 -17.05 -2.14
N LEU A 69 -27.75 -16.56 -1.01
CA LEU A 69 -28.05 -17.14 0.31
C LEU A 69 -29.45 -16.75 0.83
N PHE A 70 -29.92 -15.53 0.53
CA PHE A 70 -31.17 -15.00 1.11
C PHE A 70 -32.34 -14.91 0.11
N GLY A 71 -32.08 -14.73 -1.19
CA GLY A 71 -33.11 -14.59 -2.23
C GLY A 71 -33.56 -15.91 -2.85
N GLY A 72 -32.81 -17.00 -2.65
CA GLY A 72 -33.08 -18.29 -3.29
C GLY A 72 -32.77 -18.29 -4.80
N MET A 73 -32.44 -19.46 -5.35
CA MET A 73 -32.06 -19.59 -6.78
C MET A 73 -33.22 -19.36 -7.76
N SER A 74 -34.44 -19.06 -7.29
CA SER A 74 -35.64 -18.95 -8.13
C SER A 74 -35.77 -17.64 -8.90
N GLU A 75 -35.10 -16.57 -8.48
CA GLU A 75 -35.17 -15.25 -9.16
C GLU A 75 -34.03 -15.01 -10.15
N PHE A 76 -32.94 -15.78 -10.05
CA PHE A 76 -31.91 -15.76 -11.07
C PHE A 76 -32.31 -16.69 -12.22
N GLY A 77 -32.92 -16.11 -13.25
CA GLY A 77 -32.83 -16.71 -14.59
C GLY A 77 -31.37 -17.02 -14.91
N THR A 78 -31.11 -18.00 -15.78
CA THR A 78 -29.78 -18.48 -16.19
C THR A 78 -28.84 -17.42 -16.80
N ASP A 79 -29.22 -16.15 -16.78
CA ASP A 79 -28.52 -15.04 -17.38
C ASP A 79 -27.44 -14.53 -16.42
N VAL A 80 -26.21 -14.95 -16.69
CA VAL A 80 -24.98 -14.50 -16.01
C VAL A 80 -24.57 -13.08 -16.44
N LEU A 81 -25.18 -12.56 -17.51
CA LEU A 81 -24.79 -11.31 -18.15
C LEU A 81 -24.97 -10.07 -17.25
N PRO A 82 -26.09 -9.88 -16.51
CA PRO A 82 -26.26 -8.76 -15.59
C PRO A 82 -25.24 -8.78 -14.45
N LEU A 83 -24.83 -9.97 -14.00
CA LEU A 83 -23.80 -10.13 -12.97
C LEU A 83 -22.45 -9.60 -13.45
N VAL A 84 -22.04 -10.02 -14.66
CA VAL A 84 -20.76 -9.59 -15.25
C VAL A 84 -20.73 -8.08 -15.42
N TRP A 85 -21.85 -7.48 -15.87
CA TRP A 85 -21.98 -6.03 -15.95
C TRP A 85 -21.88 -5.36 -14.58
N ALA A 86 -22.58 -5.86 -13.57
CA ALA A 86 -22.51 -5.31 -12.21
C ALA A 86 -21.07 -5.34 -11.64
N VAL A 87 -20.35 -6.44 -11.83
CA VAL A 87 -18.94 -6.57 -11.43
C VAL A 87 -18.06 -5.60 -12.21
N ALA A 88 -18.23 -5.50 -13.52
CA ALA A 88 -17.46 -4.58 -14.36
C ALA A 88 -17.68 -3.12 -13.97
N PHE A 89 -18.94 -2.71 -13.74
CA PHE A 89 -19.28 -1.37 -13.28
C PHE A 89 -18.75 -1.08 -11.88
N ALA A 90 -18.90 -2.00 -10.93
CA ALA A 90 -18.37 -1.82 -9.57
C ALA A 90 -16.84 -1.70 -9.57
N THR A 91 -16.17 -2.50 -10.39
CA THR A 91 -14.71 -2.44 -10.56
C THR A 91 -14.29 -1.12 -11.18
N ALA A 92 -14.95 -0.69 -12.28
CA ALA A 92 -14.65 0.56 -12.96
C ALA A 92 -14.91 1.77 -12.06
N ALA A 93 -16.03 1.79 -11.33
CA ALA A 93 -16.34 2.83 -10.35
C ALA A 93 -15.28 2.87 -9.24
N GLY A 94 -14.90 1.71 -8.70
CA GLY A 94 -13.85 1.61 -7.69
C GLY A 94 -12.49 2.12 -8.19
N LEU A 95 -12.10 1.77 -9.42
CA LEU A 95 -10.88 2.28 -10.07
C LEU A 95 -10.92 3.80 -10.26
N VAL A 96 -12.02 4.34 -10.77
CA VAL A 96 -12.14 5.78 -11.05
C VAL A 96 -12.14 6.59 -9.76
N ILE A 97 -12.96 6.19 -8.78
CA ILE A 97 -13.09 6.91 -7.51
C ILE A 97 -11.75 6.88 -6.74
N ALA A 98 -11.14 5.69 -6.58
CA ALA A 98 -9.85 5.57 -5.91
C ALA A 98 -8.71 6.21 -6.72
N GLY A 99 -8.78 6.17 -8.05
CA GLY A 99 -7.81 6.78 -8.95
C GLY A 99 -7.79 8.30 -8.85
N VAL A 100 -8.95 8.94 -8.96
CA VAL A 100 -9.08 10.40 -8.80
C VAL A 100 -8.65 10.83 -7.40
N ALA A 101 -9.10 10.11 -6.36
CA ALA A 101 -8.74 10.42 -4.99
C ALA A 101 -7.23 10.29 -4.74
N SER A 102 -6.61 9.20 -5.21
CA SER A 102 -5.18 8.95 -5.00
C SER A 102 -4.29 9.87 -5.85
N ALA A 103 -4.70 10.23 -7.07
CA ALA A 103 -3.97 11.18 -7.91
C ALA A 103 -3.80 12.55 -7.25
N ILE A 104 -4.75 12.96 -6.39
CA ILE A 104 -4.69 14.21 -5.64
C ILE A 104 -4.04 14.01 -4.26
N LEU A 105 -4.48 12.99 -3.51
CA LEU A 105 -4.04 12.78 -2.13
C LEU A 105 -2.59 12.32 -2.04
N VAL A 106 -2.12 11.45 -2.93
CA VAL A 106 -0.76 10.90 -2.83
C VAL A 106 0.30 11.99 -2.99
N PRO A 107 0.26 12.86 -4.02
CA PRO A 107 1.20 13.98 -4.11
C PRO A 107 1.12 14.94 -2.92
N LEU A 108 -0.10 15.22 -2.42
CA LEU A 108 -0.32 16.15 -1.32
C LEU A 108 0.27 15.61 0.00
N VAL A 109 0.03 14.33 0.31
CA VAL A 109 0.61 13.64 1.47
C VAL A 109 2.12 13.49 1.31
N PHE A 110 2.62 13.26 0.09
CA PHE A 110 4.05 13.24 -0.20
C PHE A 110 4.70 14.59 0.11
N LEU A 111 4.12 15.69 -0.37
CA LEU A 111 4.60 17.05 -0.12
C LEU A 111 4.62 17.37 1.38
N LEU A 112 3.54 17.06 2.10
CA LEU A 112 3.46 17.20 3.56
C LEU A 112 4.53 16.37 4.27
N SER A 113 4.78 15.14 3.82
CA SER A 113 5.81 14.29 4.42
C SER A 113 7.23 14.81 4.17
N SER A 114 7.44 15.49 3.03
CA SER A 114 8.73 16.06 2.66
C SER A 114 9.01 17.40 3.34
N SER A 115 7.98 18.21 3.62
CA SER A 115 8.14 19.50 4.30
C SER A 115 8.38 19.37 5.80
N LEU A 116 7.95 18.27 6.41
CA LEU A 116 8.11 18.00 7.84
C LEU A 116 9.45 17.37 8.21
N LYS A 117 10.28 16.95 7.24
CA LYS A 117 11.59 16.36 7.54
C LYS A 117 12.68 17.44 7.59
N PRO A 118 13.46 17.51 8.69
CA PRO A 118 14.60 18.41 8.78
C PRO A 118 15.62 18.10 7.67
N SER A 119 16.30 19.15 7.20
CA SER A 119 17.17 19.18 6.02
C SER A 119 18.04 17.92 5.87
N GLY A 120 17.68 17.10 4.88
CA GLY A 120 18.41 15.91 4.46
C GLY A 120 17.68 15.28 3.27
N SER A 121 18.41 14.60 2.38
CA SER A 121 17.77 13.85 1.29
C SER A 121 16.86 12.77 1.89
N PRO A 122 15.55 12.76 1.57
CA PRO A 122 14.63 11.80 2.15
C PRO A 122 15.00 10.40 1.67
N HIS A 123 15.66 9.62 2.53
CA HIS A 123 15.90 8.22 2.27
C HIS A 123 14.59 7.43 2.48
N TRP A 124 14.11 6.79 1.41
CA TRP A 124 12.88 6.00 1.42
C TRP A 124 13.22 4.50 1.49
N ASP A 125 13.04 3.92 2.67
CA ASP A 125 13.11 2.48 2.86
C ASP A 125 11.78 1.78 2.46
N ARG A 126 11.84 0.52 2.06
CA ARG A 126 10.66 -0.30 1.71
C ARG A 126 9.59 -0.29 2.81
N ARG A 127 10.01 -0.25 4.09
CA ARG A 127 9.06 -0.15 5.22
C ARG A 127 8.37 1.20 5.26
N SER A 128 9.05 2.31 4.98
CA SER A 128 8.43 3.64 4.97
C SER A 128 7.50 3.81 3.78
N ILE A 129 7.84 3.28 2.61
CA ILE A 129 6.95 3.30 1.44
C ILE A 129 5.67 2.48 1.69
N ASN A 130 5.78 1.31 2.33
CA ASN A 130 4.59 0.51 2.70
C ASN A 130 3.68 1.24 3.68
N LYS A 131 4.24 1.93 4.70
CA LYS A 131 3.45 2.75 5.63
C LYS A 131 2.78 3.92 4.92
N PHE A 132 3.51 4.59 4.04
CA PHE A 132 2.97 5.68 3.22
C PHE A 132 1.82 5.20 2.32
N GLY A 133 2.00 4.07 1.64
CA GLY A 133 0.94 3.43 0.84
C GLY A 133 -0.29 3.05 1.67
N ALA A 134 -0.12 2.59 2.92
CA ALA A 134 -1.23 2.29 3.82
C ALA A 134 -2.02 3.56 4.20
N ILE A 135 -1.32 4.65 4.53
CA ILE A 135 -1.96 5.94 4.89
C ILE A 135 -2.68 6.53 3.68
N CYS A 136 -2.05 6.55 2.51
CA CYS A 136 -2.68 7.02 1.29
C CYS A 136 -3.89 6.14 0.91
N GLY A 137 -3.75 4.82 1.02
CA GLY A 137 -4.88 3.89 0.82
C GLY A 137 -6.04 4.17 1.77
N PHE A 138 -5.76 4.36 3.05
CA PHE A 138 -6.78 4.73 4.04
C PHE A 138 -7.52 6.01 3.64
N LEU A 139 -6.77 7.10 3.39
CA LEU A 139 -7.36 8.40 3.07
C LEU A 139 -8.13 8.38 1.75
N SER A 140 -7.59 7.74 0.71
CA SER A 140 -8.24 7.61 -0.59
C SER A 140 -9.45 6.67 -0.57
N GLY A 141 -9.55 5.74 0.39
CA GLY A 141 -10.75 4.95 0.62
C GLY A 141 -11.79 5.68 1.47
N TRP A 142 -11.34 6.42 2.49
CA TRP A 142 -12.21 7.06 3.47
C TRP A 142 -12.86 8.34 2.94
N ILE A 143 -12.09 9.23 2.33
CA ILE A 143 -12.55 10.55 1.90
C ILE A 143 -13.67 10.43 0.84
N PRO A 144 -13.50 9.69 -0.27
CA PRO A 144 -14.56 9.56 -1.26
C PRO A 144 -15.80 8.86 -0.69
N ALA A 145 -15.62 7.91 0.23
CA ALA A 145 -16.75 7.24 0.86
C ALA A 145 -17.59 8.20 1.71
N ILE A 146 -16.98 9.12 2.46
CA ILE A 146 -17.71 10.17 3.20
C ILE A 146 -18.47 11.08 2.23
N PHE A 147 -17.83 11.50 1.13
CA PHE A 147 -18.47 12.36 0.13
C PHE A 147 -19.67 11.67 -0.55
N LEU A 148 -19.58 10.37 -0.80
CA LEU A 148 -20.64 9.60 -1.47
C LEU A 148 -21.78 9.20 -0.53
N THR A 149 -21.49 8.91 0.73
CA THR A 149 -22.48 8.41 1.71
C THR A 149 -23.08 9.51 2.59
N GLY A 150 -22.53 10.72 2.52
CA GLY A 150 -23.00 11.90 3.25
C GLY A 150 -22.19 12.18 4.53
N SER A 151 -22.11 13.46 4.90
CA SER A 151 -21.37 13.94 6.07
C SER A 151 -22.16 13.70 7.36
N GLY A 152 -22.18 12.45 7.83
CA GLY A 152 -22.77 12.05 9.10
C GLY A 152 -22.00 10.91 9.74
N ILE A 153 -22.32 10.57 11.00
CA ILE A 153 -21.65 9.47 11.73
C ILE A 153 -21.73 8.17 10.92
N SER A 154 -22.88 7.88 10.31
CA SER A 154 -23.06 6.71 9.45
C SER A 154 -22.12 6.72 8.24
N GLY A 155 -21.93 7.85 7.57
CA GLY A 155 -21.02 7.95 6.42
C GLY A 155 -19.55 7.80 6.83
N VAL A 156 -19.17 8.36 7.98
CA VAL A 156 -17.83 8.18 8.57
C VAL A 156 -17.55 6.71 8.86
N LEU A 157 -18.52 6.00 9.46
CA LEU A 157 -18.39 4.59 9.80
C LEU A 157 -18.38 3.69 8.55
N VAL A 158 -19.29 3.94 7.60
CA VAL A 158 -19.33 3.19 6.33
C VAL A 158 -18.03 3.38 5.55
N GLY A 159 -17.45 4.58 5.59
CA GLY A 159 -16.16 4.87 4.96
C GLY A 159 -14.98 4.10 5.56
N LEU A 160 -15.08 3.58 6.78
CA LEU A 160 -14.00 2.77 7.37
C LEU A 160 -13.83 1.43 6.66
N ILE A 161 -14.88 0.90 6.02
CA ILE A 161 -14.83 -0.38 5.29
C ILE A 161 -13.86 -0.30 4.09
N PRO A 162 -14.06 0.61 3.11
CA PRO A 162 -13.11 0.75 2.00
C PRO A 162 -11.73 1.22 2.48
N ALA A 163 -11.66 2.06 3.51
CA ALA A 163 -10.39 2.53 4.07
C ALA A 163 -9.57 1.39 4.71
N GLY A 164 -10.21 0.55 5.52
CA GLY A 164 -9.59 -0.61 6.14
C GLY A 164 -9.13 -1.64 5.12
N PHE A 165 -9.92 -1.88 4.06
CA PHE A 165 -9.50 -2.72 2.95
C PHE A 165 -8.24 -2.17 2.26
N ALA A 166 -8.23 -0.88 1.94
CA ALA A 166 -7.11 -0.23 1.26
C ALA A 166 -5.82 -0.20 2.10
N VAL A 167 -5.92 -0.06 3.43
CA VAL A 167 -4.78 -0.13 4.36
C VAL A 167 -4.01 -1.45 4.24
N VAL A 168 -4.72 -2.55 3.97
CA VAL A 168 -4.11 -3.87 3.86
C VAL A 168 -3.68 -4.15 2.42
N VAL A 169 -4.55 -3.87 1.45
CA VAL A 169 -4.35 -4.27 0.05
C VAL A 169 -3.33 -3.39 -0.66
N ALA A 170 -3.34 -2.07 -0.45
CA ALA A 170 -2.42 -1.17 -1.14
C ALA A 170 -0.95 -1.48 -0.82
N PRO A 171 -0.52 -1.69 0.45
CA PRO A 171 0.86 -2.12 0.74
C PRO A 171 1.22 -3.48 0.16
N LEU A 172 0.27 -4.44 0.11
CA LEU A 172 0.53 -5.76 -0.48
C LEU A 172 0.78 -5.67 -1.98
N LEU A 173 0.02 -4.83 -2.70
CA LEU A 173 0.22 -4.55 -4.12
C LEU A 173 1.52 -3.79 -4.35
N LEU A 174 1.82 -2.80 -3.50
CA LEU A 174 3.03 -2.02 -3.58
C LEU A 174 4.29 -2.87 -3.37
N ARG A 175 4.25 -3.86 -2.45
CA ARG A 175 5.32 -4.87 -2.30
C ARG A 175 5.58 -5.66 -3.58
N ARG A 176 4.58 -5.84 -4.45
CA ARG A 176 4.76 -6.53 -5.74
C ARG A 176 5.34 -5.58 -6.81
N LEU A 177 4.92 -4.31 -6.81
CA LEU A 177 5.38 -3.30 -7.79
C LEU A 177 6.83 -2.83 -7.55
N LEU A 178 7.32 -2.92 -6.32
CA LEU A 178 8.67 -2.50 -5.92
C LEU A 178 9.68 -3.66 -5.77
N ARG A 179 9.30 -4.89 -6.16
CA ARG A 179 10.25 -5.99 -6.35
C ARG A 179 11.17 -5.67 -7.52
#